data_AF-A0A432T1I4-F1
#
_entry.id   AF-A0A432T1I4-F1
#
_cell.length_a   1.000
_cell.length_b   1.000
_cell.length_c   1.000
_cell.angle_alpha   90.00
_cell.angle_beta   90.00
_cell.angle_gamma   90.00
#
_symmetry.space_group_name_H-M   'P 1'
#
loop_
_entity.id
_entity.type
_entity.pdbx_description
1 polymer ?
#
loop_
_entity_poly.entity_id
_entity_poly.type
_entity_poly.pdbx_seq_one_letter_code
_entity_poly.pdbx_strand_id
1 'polypeptide(L)'
;MKNKIILLWILFISIIHAEFNFQGCSGSGTFEQQIESYNGDYNNAVYVGEIPKGIQGLHINLVSDKDVDIRLYGVNNDKIVHWPYGILSFPREESKAYKNVTITYSGFNGVDGKKGNEYITIAKTTPTKMRMEAFGYEAGYATVN
;
A
#
# COMPACT_ATOMS: atom_id res chain seq x y z
N MET A 1 34.95 9.92 47.42
CA MET A 1 34.08 10.33 46.30
C MET A 1 34.01 9.16 45.33
N LYS A 2 32.87 8.47 45.23
CA LYS A 2 32.68 7.33 44.30
C LYS A 2 31.71 7.79 43.21
N ASN A 3 32.24 8.09 42.02
CA ASN A 3 31.45 8.43 40.84
C ASN A 3 30.72 7.18 40.36
N LYS A 4 29.38 7.18 40.45
CA LYS A 4 28.54 6.17 39.80
C LYS A 4 28.35 6.58 38.35
N ILE A 5 29.05 5.92 37.43
CA ILE A 5 28.78 6.01 36.00
C ILE A 5 27.58 5.11 35.73
N ILE A 6 26.42 5.72 35.43
CA ILE A 6 25.24 5.02 34.96
C ILE A 6 25.41 4.85 33.44
N LEU A 7 25.69 3.63 33.01
CA LEU A 7 25.78 3.27 31.60
C LEU A 7 24.37 3.02 31.08
N LEU A 8 23.80 3.99 30.35
CA LEU A 8 22.50 3.87 29.72
C LEU A 8 22.64 3.02 28.45
N TRP A 9 22.22 1.76 28.51
CA TRP A 9 22.16 0.88 27.34
C TRP A 9 20.95 1.28 26.49
N ILE A 10 21.22 1.98 25.38
CA ILE A 10 20.22 2.26 24.35
C ILE A 10 20.06 0.99 23.52
N LEU A 11 18.95 0.28 23.73
CA LEU A 11 18.57 -0.89 22.93
C LEU A 11 18.05 -0.39 21.58
N PHE A 12 18.87 -0.44 20.54
CA PHE A 12 18.40 -0.24 19.17
C PHE A 12 17.58 -1.46 18.75
N ILE A 13 16.25 -1.35 18.82
CA ILE A 13 15.35 -2.33 18.22
C ILE A 13 15.36 -2.05 16.72
N SER A 14 16.03 -2.90 15.94
CA SER A 14 15.87 -2.90 14.49
C SER A 14 14.42 -3.30 14.18
N ILE A 15 13.64 -2.35 13.66
CA ILE A 15 12.32 -2.64 13.09
C ILE A 15 12.57 -3.51 11.87
N ILE A 16 12.33 -4.81 12.00
CA ILE A 16 12.30 -5.73 10.87
C ILE A 16 11.03 -5.37 10.10
N HIS A 17 11.18 -4.57 9.03
CA HIS A 17 10.08 -4.37 8.09
C HIS A 17 9.91 -5.69 7.34
N ALA A 18 8.82 -6.38 7.62
CA ALA A 18 8.44 -7.54 6.83
C ALA A 18 7.98 -7.03 5.46
N GLU A 19 8.85 -7.11 4.46
CA GLU A 19 8.46 -6.85 3.09
C GLU A 19 7.52 -7.95 2.60
N PHE A 20 6.43 -7.59 1.93
CA PHE A 20 5.55 -8.56 1.30
C PHE A 20 6.27 -9.21 0.11
N ASN A 21 6.52 -10.52 0.19
CA ASN A 21 7.22 -11.27 -0.84
C ASN A 21 6.23 -11.95 -1.80
N PHE A 22 6.07 -11.38 -3.00
CA PHE A 22 5.26 -11.96 -4.09
C PHE A 22 6.03 -13.03 -4.92
N GLN A 23 6.99 -13.78 -4.35
CA GLN A 23 7.78 -14.78 -5.09
C GLN A 23 6.92 -16.00 -5.52
N GLY A 24 6.18 -15.84 -6.62
CA GLY A 24 5.40 -16.88 -7.28
C GLY A 24 4.41 -16.27 -8.28
N CYS A 25 4.00 -17.04 -9.31
CA CYS A 25 2.92 -16.63 -10.22
C CYS A 25 1.52 -16.74 -9.58
N SER A 26 1.47 -17.26 -8.35
CA SER A 26 0.28 -17.44 -7.52
C SER A 26 0.70 -17.40 -6.05
N GLY A 27 -0.23 -17.00 -5.18
CA GLY A 27 0.00 -16.93 -3.74
C GLY A 27 -0.94 -15.95 -3.05
N SER A 28 -0.87 -15.93 -1.73
CA SER A 28 -1.47 -14.92 -0.87
C SER A 28 -0.43 -14.50 0.15
N GLY A 29 -0.55 -13.29 0.67
CA GLY A 29 0.25 -12.84 1.80
C GLY A 29 -0.53 -11.81 2.59
N THR A 30 0.07 -11.34 3.68
CA THR A 30 -0.52 -10.30 4.50
C THR A 30 0.58 -9.35 4.96
N PHE A 31 0.31 -8.05 4.88
CA PHE A 31 1.12 -6.99 5.47
C PHE A 31 0.28 -6.24 6.48
N GLU A 32 0.83 -6.02 7.68
CA GLU A 32 0.14 -5.30 8.75
C GLU A 32 1.09 -4.33 9.41
N GLN A 33 0.72 -3.06 9.43
CA GLN A 33 1.54 -2.04 10.08
C GLN A 33 0.70 -0.83 10.50
N GLN A 34 1.16 -0.14 11.53
CA GLN A 34 0.77 1.24 11.78
C GLN A 34 1.31 2.14 10.65
N ILE A 35 0.40 2.89 10.04
CA ILE A 35 0.68 3.91 9.03
C ILE A 35 0.57 5.28 9.70
N GLU A 36 1.60 6.12 9.51
CA GLU A 36 1.59 7.49 9.97
C GLU A 36 0.71 8.37 9.08
N SER A 37 0.14 9.43 9.63
CA SER A 37 -0.55 10.44 8.82
C SER A 37 0.44 11.18 7.93
N TYR A 38 0.00 11.57 6.74
CA TYR A 38 0.85 12.25 5.78
C TYR A 38 1.35 13.61 6.26
N ASN A 39 0.63 14.26 7.20
CA ASN A 39 1.02 15.53 7.82
C ASN A 39 1.41 16.64 6.81
N GLY A 40 0.78 16.64 5.62
CA GLY A 40 1.09 17.56 4.54
C GLY A 40 2.13 17.08 3.53
N ASP A 41 2.87 16.00 3.82
CA ASP A 41 3.82 15.38 2.89
C ASP A 41 3.15 14.25 2.12
N TYR A 42 2.82 14.52 0.86
CA TYR A 42 2.22 13.53 -0.04
C TYR A 42 3.13 12.35 -0.37
N ASN A 43 4.42 12.41 -0.05
CA ASN A 43 5.36 11.31 -0.25
C ASN A 43 5.53 10.44 1.00
N ASN A 44 4.94 10.84 2.14
CA ASN A 44 4.97 10.03 3.36
C ASN A 44 4.01 8.85 3.24
N ALA A 45 4.50 7.77 2.64
CA ALA A 45 3.79 6.51 2.44
C ALA A 45 4.72 5.34 2.81
N VAL A 46 4.13 4.22 3.23
CA VAL A 46 4.86 3.02 3.62
C VAL A 46 4.91 2.06 2.44
N TYR A 47 6.10 1.60 2.08
CA TYR A 47 6.28 0.53 1.12
C TYR A 47 5.71 -0.78 1.66
N VAL A 48 4.78 -1.39 0.92
CA VAL A 48 4.14 -2.66 1.28
C VAL A 48 4.86 -3.81 0.60
N GLY A 49 5.12 -3.67 -0.70
CA GLY A 49 5.76 -4.73 -1.48
C GLY A 49 5.75 -4.47 -2.98
N GLU A 50 6.27 -5.46 -3.70
CA GLU A 50 6.43 -5.41 -5.14
C GLU A 50 5.71 -6.57 -5.82
N ILE A 51 4.79 -6.22 -6.71
CA ILE A 51 3.99 -7.16 -7.48
C ILE A 51 4.72 -7.42 -8.79
N PRO A 52 5.14 -8.67 -9.08
CA PRO A 52 5.83 -8.96 -10.32
C PRO A 52 4.87 -8.87 -11.52
N LYS A 53 5.46 -8.71 -12.69
CA LYS A 53 4.74 -8.92 -13.95
C LYS A 53 4.35 -10.39 -14.05
N GLY A 54 3.17 -10.69 -14.58
CA GLY A 54 2.77 -12.07 -14.87
C GLY A 54 1.78 -12.69 -13.87
N ILE A 55 1.42 -11.98 -12.79
CA ILE A 55 0.41 -12.46 -11.85
C ILE A 55 -0.95 -12.46 -12.55
N GLN A 56 -1.63 -13.59 -12.55
CA GLN A 56 -2.97 -13.73 -13.12
C GLN A 56 -4.02 -13.60 -12.01
N GLY A 57 -5.03 -12.74 -12.21
CA GLY A 57 -6.13 -12.61 -11.26
C GLY A 57 -5.68 -12.01 -9.93
N LEU A 58 -4.93 -10.90 -9.98
CA LEU A 58 -4.50 -10.18 -8.79
C LEU A 58 -5.72 -9.54 -8.13
N HIS A 59 -5.85 -9.76 -6.83
CA HIS A 59 -6.75 -9.01 -5.95
C HIS A 59 -5.93 -8.50 -4.77
N ILE A 60 -6.11 -7.24 -4.44
CA ILE A 60 -5.50 -6.58 -3.29
C ILE A 60 -6.64 -6.01 -2.47
N ASN A 61 -6.62 -6.23 -1.16
CA ASN A 61 -7.59 -5.63 -0.24
C ASN A 61 -6.86 -4.97 0.94
N LEU A 62 -7.18 -3.72 1.21
CA LEU A 62 -6.72 -2.96 2.38
C LEU A 62 -7.90 -2.77 3.33
N VAL A 63 -7.67 -3.02 4.62
CA VAL A 63 -8.63 -2.79 5.70
C VAL A 63 -7.99 -1.94 6.80
N SER A 64 -8.69 -0.91 7.20
CA SER A 64 -8.29 0.04 8.24
C SER A 64 -9.54 0.73 8.80
N ASP A 65 -9.56 1.01 10.10
CA ASP A 65 -10.60 1.85 10.73
C ASP A 65 -10.41 3.35 10.44
N LYS A 66 -9.38 3.69 9.67
CA LYS A 66 -8.90 5.05 9.37
C LYS A 66 -8.72 5.25 7.86
N ASP A 67 -8.71 6.51 7.45
CA ASP A 67 -8.52 6.95 6.06
C ASP A 67 -7.08 6.63 5.59
N VAL A 68 -6.87 5.37 5.19
CA VAL A 68 -5.62 4.84 4.66
C VAL A 68 -5.89 4.34 3.25
N ASP A 69 -5.17 4.92 2.30
CA ASP A 69 -5.32 4.66 0.87
C ASP A 69 -4.27 3.65 0.38
N ILE A 70 -4.67 2.81 -0.56
CA ILE A 70 -3.77 2.04 -1.42
C ILE A 70 -3.15 2.97 -2.46
N ARG A 71 -1.83 2.85 -2.64
CA ARG A 71 -1.14 3.42 -3.80
C ARG A 71 -0.46 2.34 -4.60
N LEU A 72 -0.64 2.41 -5.92
CA LEU A 72 -0.06 1.46 -6.86
C LEU A 72 0.70 2.22 -7.95
N TYR A 73 1.99 1.94 -8.05
CA TYR A 73 2.88 2.52 -9.04
C TYR A 73 3.32 1.46 -10.03
N GLY A 74 3.32 1.80 -11.32
CA GLY A 74 4.00 1.01 -12.35
C GLY A 74 5.49 1.32 -12.41
N VAL A 75 6.14 0.75 -13.43
CA VAL A 75 7.51 1.14 -13.80
C VAL A 75 7.60 2.64 -14.09
N ASN A 76 8.78 3.23 -13.87
CA ASN A 76 9.04 4.68 -14.06
C ASN A 76 8.17 5.61 -13.19
N ASN A 77 7.64 5.12 -12.05
CA ASN A 77 6.73 5.86 -11.17
C ASN A 77 5.39 6.25 -11.83
N ASP A 78 4.91 5.47 -12.80
CA ASP A 78 3.55 5.61 -13.34
C ASP A 78 2.53 5.49 -12.20
N LYS A 79 1.77 6.55 -11.90
CA LYS A 79 0.76 6.55 -10.83
C LYS A 79 -0.52 5.85 -11.32
N ILE A 80 -0.63 4.54 -11.10
CA ILE A 80 -1.76 3.73 -11.55
C ILE A 80 -2.97 4.01 -10.65
N VAL A 81 -2.83 3.74 -9.34
CA VAL A 81 -3.79 4.09 -8.30
C VAL A 81 -3.10 5.07 -7.36
N HIS A 82 -3.59 6.31 -7.30
CA HIS A 82 -2.97 7.34 -6.48
C HIS A 82 -3.90 8.55 -6.30
N TRP A 83 -4.29 8.85 -5.06
CA TRP A 83 -4.91 10.13 -4.76
C TRP A 83 -3.87 11.24 -4.55
N PRO A 84 -4.05 12.48 -5.05
CA PRO A 84 -5.15 12.93 -5.91
C PRO A 84 -4.87 12.76 -7.42
N TYR A 85 -3.65 12.40 -7.81
CA TYR A 85 -3.19 12.39 -9.21
C TYR A 85 -2.72 11.01 -9.65
N GLY A 86 -3.65 10.19 -10.14
CA GLY A 86 -3.39 8.87 -10.71
C GLY A 86 -4.27 8.61 -11.91
N ILE A 87 -4.02 7.52 -12.64
CA ILE A 87 -4.92 7.03 -13.68
C ILE A 87 -6.30 6.74 -13.06
N LEU A 88 -6.28 6.05 -11.92
CA LEU A 88 -7.38 5.79 -11.02
C LEU A 88 -7.16 6.61 -9.73
N SER A 89 -7.98 7.63 -9.52
CA SER A 89 -7.89 8.52 -8.36
C SER A 89 -9.25 9.05 -7.89
N PHE A 90 -10.34 8.41 -8.35
CA PHE A 90 -11.70 8.86 -8.10
C PHE A 90 -12.23 8.36 -6.74
N PRO A 91 -13.20 9.06 -6.11
CA PRO A 91 -13.77 8.67 -4.81
C PRO A 91 -14.57 7.37 -4.81
N ARG A 92 -14.85 6.77 -5.97
CA ARG A 92 -15.74 5.62 -6.14
C ARG A 92 -15.15 4.65 -7.13
N GLU A 93 -15.74 3.46 -7.19
CA GLU A 93 -15.23 2.42 -8.08
C GLU A 93 -15.10 2.92 -9.51
N GLU A 94 -13.91 2.70 -10.08
CA GLU A 94 -13.62 2.98 -11.47
C GLU A 94 -12.74 1.87 -12.04
N SER A 95 -12.95 1.58 -13.33
CA SER A 95 -12.11 0.66 -14.10
C SER A 95 -11.48 1.39 -15.28
N LYS A 96 -10.15 1.34 -15.39
CA LYS A 96 -9.39 1.97 -16.48
C LYS A 96 -8.30 1.04 -16.99
N ALA A 97 -7.93 1.24 -18.26
CA ALA A 97 -6.84 0.48 -18.86
C ALA A 97 -5.48 1.08 -18.48
N TYR A 98 -4.55 0.23 -18.05
CA TYR A 98 -3.13 0.53 -17.95
C TYR A 98 -2.36 -0.52 -18.76
N LYS A 99 -1.62 -0.08 -19.78
CA LYS A 99 -0.91 -0.97 -20.72
C LYS A 99 -1.78 -2.10 -21.27
N ASN A 100 -2.99 -1.75 -21.72
CA ASN A 100 -4.01 -2.66 -22.29
C ASN A 100 -4.58 -3.70 -21.31
N VAL A 101 -4.34 -3.55 -20.01
CA VAL A 101 -4.95 -4.36 -18.96
C VAL A 101 -5.90 -3.49 -18.16
N THR A 102 -7.15 -3.93 -18.01
CA THR A 102 -8.14 -3.26 -17.16
C THR A 102 -7.78 -3.48 -15.70
N ILE A 103 -7.69 -2.39 -14.96
CA ILE A 103 -7.50 -2.35 -13.52
C ILE A 103 -8.74 -1.70 -12.91
N THR A 104 -9.30 -2.33 -11.89
CA THR A 104 -10.44 -1.83 -11.12
C THR A 104 -9.94 -1.39 -9.75
N TYR A 105 -10.32 -0.20 -9.31
CA TYR A 105 -10.03 0.34 -7.98
C TYR A 105 -11.34 0.79 -7.33
N SER A 106 -11.53 0.48 -6.05
CA SER A 106 -12.74 0.84 -5.28
C SER A 106 -12.96 2.34 -5.10
N GLY A 107 -11.89 3.13 -5.19
CA GLY A 107 -11.90 4.56 -4.89
C GLY A 107 -11.57 4.88 -3.43
N PHE A 108 -11.12 6.13 -3.20
CA PHE A 108 -10.61 6.59 -1.89
C PHE A 108 -11.68 6.81 -0.82
N ASN A 109 -12.97 6.76 -1.17
CA ASN A 109 -14.00 6.67 -0.13
C ASN A 109 -14.21 5.22 0.34
N GLY A 110 -13.44 4.28 -0.20
CA GLY A 110 -13.53 2.86 0.06
C GLY A 110 -14.91 2.25 -0.27
N VAL A 111 -15.11 1.03 0.20
CA VAL A 111 -16.33 0.26 0.00
C VAL A 111 -17.40 0.67 1.01
N ASP A 112 -18.62 0.91 0.55
CA ASP A 112 -19.76 1.37 1.36
C ASP A 112 -19.47 2.65 2.17
N GLY A 113 -18.57 3.51 1.68
CA GLY A 113 -18.18 4.76 2.33
C GLY A 113 -17.16 4.60 3.47
N LYS A 114 -16.57 3.42 3.63
CA LYS A 114 -15.52 3.14 4.62
C LYS A 114 -14.14 3.47 4.03
N LYS A 115 -13.64 4.69 4.27
CA LYS A 115 -12.41 5.26 3.68
C LYS A 115 -11.08 4.53 3.96
N GLY A 116 -11.09 3.48 4.78
CA GLY A 116 -9.95 2.59 5.00
C GLY A 116 -10.15 1.19 4.44
N ASN A 117 -11.20 0.99 3.63
CA ASN A 117 -11.55 -0.32 3.07
C ASN A 117 -11.52 -0.23 1.56
N GLU A 118 -10.40 -0.59 0.97
CA GLU A 118 -10.16 -0.43 -0.47
C GLU A 118 -9.75 -1.73 -1.13
N TYR A 119 -9.99 -1.84 -2.43
CA TYR A 119 -9.44 -2.93 -3.22
C TYR A 119 -8.96 -2.50 -4.60
N ILE A 120 -8.02 -3.29 -5.12
CA ILE A 120 -7.61 -3.28 -6.51
C ILE A 120 -7.81 -4.68 -7.08
N THR A 121 -8.43 -4.78 -8.25
CA THR A 121 -8.56 -6.04 -8.98
C THR A 121 -7.97 -5.91 -10.38
N ILE A 122 -7.16 -6.91 -10.77
CA ILE A 122 -6.65 -7.11 -12.13
C ILE A 122 -7.00 -8.54 -12.53
N ALA A 123 -8.14 -8.70 -13.21
CA ALA A 123 -8.65 -10.02 -13.60
C ALA A 123 -7.76 -10.75 -14.63
N LYS A 124 -7.01 -9.99 -15.44
CA LYS A 124 -6.05 -10.53 -16.40
C LYS A 124 -4.66 -10.62 -15.76
N THR A 125 -3.64 -10.76 -16.59
CA THR A 125 -2.23 -10.79 -16.17
C THR A 125 -1.72 -9.38 -15.86
N THR A 126 -0.98 -9.20 -14.76
CA THR A 126 -0.32 -7.91 -14.45
C THR A 126 0.63 -7.52 -15.59
N PRO A 127 0.48 -6.30 -16.17
CA PRO A 127 1.19 -5.93 -17.40
C PRO A 127 2.67 -5.62 -17.18
N THR A 128 3.05 -5.30 -15.95
CA THR A 128 4.39 -4.88 -15.57
C THR A 128 4.61 -5.15 -14.08
N LYS A 129 5.85 -4.95 -13.63
CA LYS A 129 6.19 -4.92 -12.21
C LYS A 129 5.60 -3.65 -11.60
N MET A 130 4.93 -3.79 -10.46
CA MET A 130 4.25 -2.69 -9.79
C MET A 130 4.71 -2.61 -8.33
N ARG A 131 4.88 -1.39 -7.81
CA ARG A 131 5.16 -1.13 -6.41
C ARG A 131 3.86 -0.75 -5.72
N MET A 132 3.58 -1.40 -4.59
CA MET A 132 2.46 -1.07 -3.72
C MET A 132 2.96 -0.32 -2.48
N GLU A 133 2.22 0.72 -2.12
CA GLU A 133 2.42 1.49 -0.91
C GLU A 133 1.07 1.68 -0.19
N ALA A 134 1.13 1.91 1.12
CA ALA A 134 0.00 2.34 1.94
C ALA A 134 0.22 3.79 2.40
N PHE A 135 -0.78 4.64 2.23
CA PHE A 135 -0.70 6.07 2.52
C PHE A 135 -1.75 6.46 3.56
N GLY A 136 -1.31 7.00 4.70
CA GLY A 136 -2.23 7.46 5.74
C GLY A 136 -2.68 8.88 5.49
N TYR A 137 -3.87 9.09 4.91
CA TYR A 137 -4.51 10.41 5.00
C TYR A 137 -4.80 10.74 6.48
N GLU A 138 -5.31 9.74 7.20
CA GLU A 138 -5.30 9.66 8.65
C GLU A 138 -4.35 8.56 9.14
N ALA A 139 -3.72 8.76 10.30
CA ALA A 139 -2.88 7.74 10.90
C ALA A 139 -3.75 6.54 11.35
N GLY A 140 -3.38 5.32 10.98
CA GLY A 140 -4.16 4.12 11.25
C GLY A 140 -3.39 2.82 11.09
N TYR A 141 -3.86 1.78 11.77
CA TYR A 141 -3.36 0.42 11.56
C TYR A 141 -4.03 -0.17 10.32
N ALA A 142 -3.22 -0.63 9.37
CA ALA A 142 -3.72 -1.15 8.11
C ALA A 142 -3.30 -2.60 7.91
N THR A 143 -4.24 -3.42 7.47
CA THR A 143 -4.02 -4.79 7.02
C THR A 143 -4.23 -4.86 5.51
N VAL A 144 -3.20 -5.29 4.78
CA VAL A 144 -3.21 -5.50 3.32
C VAL A 144 -3.10 -7.00 3.03
N ASN A 145 -3.95 -7.52 2.17
CA ASN A 145 -3.94 -8.91 1.68
C ASN A 145 -3.90 -8.98 0.15
#